data_AF-A0A3A0UQR9-F1
#
_entry.id   AF-A0A3A0UQR9-F1
#
_cell.length_a   1.000
_cell.length_b   1.000
_cell.length_c   1.000
_cell.angle_alpha   90.00
_cell.angle_beta   90.00
_cell.angle_gamma   90.00
#
_symmetry.space_group_name_H-M   'P 1'
#
loop_
_entity.id
_entity.type
_entity.pdbx_description
1 polymer ?
#
loop_
_entity_poly.entity_id
_entity_poly.type
_entity_poly.pdbx_seq_one_letter_code
_entity_poly.pdbx_strand_id
1 'polypeptide(L)'
;TIAFEPKDVIIVEGIFALENKTLRDLMDVKIYVDTDADLRILRRLLRDTEERGRTMESVINQYLNVVRPMHNQFIEPTKRYADIIIPEGGSNKVAIDIMTTKIQTLVSKQ
;
A
#
# COMPACT_ATOMS: atom_id res chain seq x y z
N THR A 1 27.18 1.69 1.02
CA THR A 1 26.08 1.88 0.06
C THR A 1 25.90 0.60 -0.72
N ILE A 2 24.68 0.17 -1.00
CA ILE A 2 24.41 -1.02 -1.83
C ILE A 2 24.33 -0.54 -3.28
N ALA A 3 25.13 -1.13 -4.18
CA ALA A 3 25.03 -0.84 -5.61
C ALA A 3 23.78 -1.53 -6.19
N PHE A 4 23.02 -0.81 -7.01
CA PHE A 4 21.81 -1.33 -7.62
C PHE A 4 21.79 -0.97 -9.11
N GLU A 5 21.59 -1.98 -9.95
CA GLU A 5 21.44 -1.79 -11.38
C GLU A 5 20.01 -1.35 -11.72
N PRO A 6 19.83 -0.46 -12.72
CA PRO A 6 18.49 -0.10 -13.21
C PRO A 6 17.62 -1.31 -13.54
N LYS A 7 16.30 -1.17 -13.34
CA LYS A 7 15.29 -2.19 -13.62
C LYS A 7 14.18 -1.60 -14.47
N ASP A 8 13.61 -2.44 -15.32
CA ASP A 8 12.50 -2.05 -16.22
C ASP A 8 11.20 -1.75 -15.45
N VAL A 9 11.06 -2.31 -14.25
CA VAL A 9 9.90 -2.12 -13.37
C VAL A 9 10.34 -1.65 -12.00
N ILE A 10 9.74 -0.57 -11.53
CA ILE A 10 9.93 -0.02 -10.18
C ILE A 10 8.59 -0.05 -9.47
N ILE A 11 8.54 -0.71 -8.32
CA ILE A 11 7.37 -0.70 -7.43
C ILE A 11 7.64 0.27 -6.30
N VAL A 12 6.83 1.32 -6.22
CA VAL A 12 6.85 2.27 -5.10
C VAL A 12 5.68 1.94 -4.19
N GLU A 13 5.97 1.33 -3.03
CA GLU A 13 4.95 1.01 -2.04
C GLU A 13 5.03 1.91 -0.80
N GLY A 14 3.89 2.08 -0.14
CA GLY A 14 3.78 2.82 1.12
C GLY A 14 2.44 3.50 1.26
N ILE A 15 2.06 3.82 2.51
CA ILE A 15 0.77 4.44 2.80
C ILE A 15 0.60 5.83 2.13
N PHE A 16 1.70 6.53 1.87
CA PHE A 16 1.72 7.85 1.22
C PHE A 16 2.13 7.83 -0.26
N ALA A 17 2.27 6.65 -0.88
CA ALA A 17 2.78 6.54 -2.25
C ALA A 17 1.96 7.37 -3.26
N LEU A 18 0.66 7.53 -3.02
CA LEU A 18 -0.25 8.31 -3.88
C LEU A 18 -0.51 9.74 -3.36
N GLU A 19 0.18 10.22 -2.33
CA GLU A 19 -0.05 11.57 -1.79
C GLU A 19 0.63 12.66 -2.64
N ASN A 20 1.88 12.42 -3.05
CA ASN A 20 2.68 13.40 -3.76
C ASN A 20 2.33 13.44 -5.26
N LYS A 21 1.94 14.62 -5.78
CA LYS A 21 1.57 14.76 -7.21
C LYS A 21 2.73 14.45 -8.16
N THR A 22 3.92 14.98 -7.89
CA THR A 22 5.09 14.76 -8.75
C THR A 22 5.42 13.28 -8.86
N LEU A 23 5.30 12.53 -7.76
CA LEU A 23 5.49 11.08 -7.78
C LEU A 23 4.42 10.38 -8.61
N ARG A 24 3.15 10.77 -8.47
CA ARG A 24 2.03 10.21 -9.27
C ARG A 24 2.18 10.46 -10.77
N ASP A 25 2.73 11.61 -11.14
CA ASP A 25 2.95 11.99 -12.54
C ASP A 25 4.02 11.12 -13.21
N LEU A 26 4.90 10.49 -12.42
CA LEU A 26 5.93 9.54 -12.89
C LEU A 26 5.44 8.08 -12.95
N MET A 27 4.27 7.78 -12.38
CA MET A 27 3.75 6.41 -12.28
C MET A 27 2.91 6.05 -13.50
N ASP A 28 3.24 4.94 -14.16
CA ASP A 28 2.40 4.38 -15.25
C ASP A 28 1.12 3.73 -14.73
N VAL A 29 1.16 3.16 -13.52
CA VAL A 29 0.01 2.49 -12.89
C VAL A 29 -0.07 2.86 -11.40
N LYS A 30 -1.24 3.30 -10.95
CA LYS A 30 -1.51 3.70 -9.56
C LYS A 30 -2.53 2.75 -8.93
N ILE A 31 -2.15 2.11 -7.84
CA ILE A 31 -2.97 1.08 -7.17
C ILE A 31 -3.23 1.49 -5.72
N TYR A 32 -4.47 1.32 -5.28
CA TYR A 32 -4.83 1.40 -3.86
C TYR A 32 -5.34 0.04 -3.39
N VAL A 33 -4.70 -0.53 -2.36
CA VAL A 33 -5.16 -1.78 -1.74
C VAL A 33 -6.15 -1.43 -0.64
N ASP A 34 -7.41 -1.81 -0.85
CA ASP A 34 -8.51 -1.48 0.05
C ASP A 34 -8.86 -2.67 0.94
N THR A 35 -9.02 -2.41 2.24
CA THR A 35 -9.36 -3.41 3.25
C THR A 35 -9.98 -2.68 4.42
N ASP A 36 -11.00 -3.30 5.02
CA ASP A 36 -11.71 -2.72 6.15
C ASP A 36 -10.78 -2.40 7.33
N ALA A 37 -11.13 -1.33 8.04
CA ALA A 37 -10.27 -0.76 9.08
C ALA A 37 -10.08 -1.71 10.27
N ASP A 38 -11.10 -2.51 10.60
CA ASP A 38 -11.09 -3.55 11.63
C ASP A 38 -10.14 -4.71 11.26
N LEU A 39 -10.22 -5.23 10.04
CA LEU A 39 -9.30 -6.24 9.54
C LEU A 39 -7.86 -5.73 9.53
N ARG A 40 -7.64 -4.48 9.11
CA ARG A 40 -6.31 -3.86 9.11
C ARG A 40 -5.73 -3.70 10.51
N ILE A 41 -6.52 -3.23 11.49
CA ILE A 41 -6.02 -3.08 12.86
C ILE A 41 -5.76 -4.44 13.52
N LEU A 42 -6.59 -5.45 13.26
CA LEU A 42 -6.36 -6.81 13.77
C LEU A 42 -5.04 -7.39 13.23
N ARG A 43 -4.81 -7.31 11.91
CA ARG A 43 -3.53 -7.72 11.30
C ARG A 43 -2.35 -6.95 11.87
N ARG A 44 -2.50 -5.63 12.04
CA ARG A 44 -1.46 -4.78 12.62
C ARG A 44 -1.17 -5.14 14.08
N LEU A 45 -2.19 -5.44 14.87
CA LEU A 45 -2.07 -5.77 16.28
C LEU A 45 -1.26 -7.05 16.45
N LEU A 46 -1.64 -8.12 15.75
CA LEU A 46 -0.89 -9.38 15.74
C LEU A 46 0.57 -9.17 15.33
N ARG A 47 0.80 -8.50 14.19
CA ARG A 47 2.16 -8.24 13.70
C ARG A 47 2.99 -7.41 14.69
N ASP A 48 2.44 -6.32 15.22
CA ASP A 48 3.16 -5.43 16.13
C ASP A 48 3.42 -6.09 17.50
N THR A 49 2.56 -7.01 17.97
CA THR A 49 2.80 -7.77 19.21
C THR A 49 3.79 -8.92 19.01
N GLU A 50 3.67 -9.68 17.91
CA GLU A 50 4.46 -10.89 17.67
C GLU A 50 5.86 -10.59 17.12
N GLU A 51 5.97 -9.67 16.17
CA GLU A 51 7.24 -9.42 15.46
C GLU A 51 8.02 -8.24 16.05
N ARG A 52 7.34 -7.32 16.75
CA ARG A 52 7.93 -6.06 17.24
C ARG A 52 7.90 -5.89 18.75
N GLY A 53 7.38 -6.88 19.49
CA GLY A 53 7.38 -6.91 20.96
C GLY A 53 6.56 -5.80 21.62
N ARG A 54 5.56 -5.23 20.93
CA ARG A 54 4.69 -4.20 21.50
C ARG A 54 3.60 -4.80 22.37
N THR A 55 3.10 -4.03 23.34
CA THR A 55 1.91 -4.42 24.10
C THR A 55 0.64 -4.08 23.31
N MET A 56 -0.41 -4.89 23.50
CA MET A 56 -1.71 -4.67 22.89
C MET A 56 -2.25 -3.25 23.16
N GLU A 57 -2.15 -2.81 24.42
CA GLU A 57 -2.59 -1.49 24.86
C GLU A 57 -1.86 -0.35 24.12
N SER A 58 -0.54 -0.46 23.95
CA SER A 58 0.25 0.54 23.21
C SER A 58 -0.20 0.66 21.75
N VAL A 59 -0.47 -0.47 21.08
CA VAL A 59 -0.93 -0.49 19.69
C VAL A 59 -2.33 0.13 19.55
N ILE A 60 -3.25 -0.21 20.47
CA ILE A 60 -4.61 0.35 20.49
C ILE A 60 -4.57 1.86 20.71
N ASN A 61 -3.82 2.32 21.71
CA ASN A 61 -3.67 3.75 22.00
C ASN A 61 -3.07 4.51 20.82
N GLN A 62 -2.05 3.95 20.16
CA GLN A 62 -1.47 4.57 18.96
C GLN A 62 -2.47 4.59 17.79
N TYR A 63 -3.28 3.54 17.63
CA TYR A 63 -4.27 3.47 16.56
C TYR A 63 -5.35 4.53 16.71
N LEU A 64 -5.94 4.64 17.90
CA LEU A 64 -7.04 5.57 18.17
C LEU A 64 -6.60 7.03 18.09
N ASN A 65 -5.44 7.36 18.64
CA ASN A 65 -5.00 8.75 18.78
C ASN A 65 -4.22 9.27 17.58
N VAL A 66 -3.57 8.39 16.80
CA VAL A 66 -2.67 8.79 15.72
C VAL A 66 -3.07 8.15 14.40
N VAL A 67 -3.03 6.82 14.30
CA VAL A 67 -3.09 6.17 12.98
C VAL A 67 -4.45 6.31 12.31
N ARG A 68 -5.56 6.16 13.03
CA ARG A 68 -6.90 6.31 12.46
C ARG A 68 -7.21 7.75 12.02
N PRO A 69 -6.98 8.79 12.85
CA PRO A 69 -7.13 10.18 12.41
C PRO A 69 -6.27 10.51 11.18
N MET A 70 -4.99 10.14 11.21
CA MET A 70 -4.07 10.42 10.10
C MET A 70 -4.43 9.66 8.82
N HIS A 71 -4.88 8.40 8.96
CA HIS A 71 -5.39 7.63 7.82
C HIS A 71 -6.58 8.32 7.16
N ASN A 72 -7.58 8.70 7.95
CA ASN A 72 -8.79 9.35 7.43
C ASN A 72 -8.48 10.72 6.80
N GLN A 73 -7.54 11.47 7.38
CA GLN A 73 -7.21 12.80 6.91
C GLN A 73 -6.30 12.81 5.68
N PHE A 74 -5.32 11.90 5.61
CA PHE A 74 -4.24 12.00 4.62
C PHE A 74 -4.09 10.78 3.72
N ILE A 75 -4.49 9.59 4.15
CA ILE A 75 -4.27 8.36 3.39
C ILE A 75 -5.50 8.01 2.56
N GLU A 76 -6.67 7.91 3.19
CA GLU A 76 -7.93 7.54 2.54
C GLU A 76 -8.29 8.48 1.36
N PRO A 77 -8.09 9.81 1.44
CA PRO A 77 -8.35 10.69 0.30
C PRO A 77 -7.48 10.40 -0.92
N THR A 78 -6.30 9.78 -0.76
CA THR A 78 -5.41 9.46 -1.89
C THR A 78 -5.94 8.34 -2.77
N LYS A 79 -6.89 7.53 -2.26
CA LYS A 79 -7.61 6.49 -3.00
C LYS A 79 -8.23 7.01 -4.30
N ARG A 80 -8.65 8.28 -4.32
CA ARG A 80 -9.22 8.93 -5.52
C ARG A 80 -8.24 9.07 -6.69
N TYR A 81 -6.94 8.94 -6.43
CA TYR A 81 -5.89 9.04 -7.46
C TYR A 81 -5.47 7.66 -8.00
N ALA A 82 -6.03 6.57 -7.48
CA ALA A 82 -5.73 5.24 -7.98
C ALA A 82 -6.45 4.99 -9.29
N ASP A 83 -5.75 4.34 -10.23
CA ASP A 83 -6.36 3.82 -11.45
C ASP A 83 -7.16 2.55 -11.14
N ILE A 84 -6.70 1.76 -10.15
CA ILE A 84 -7.30 0.48 -9.74
C ILE A 84 -7.34 0.38 -8.22
N ILE A 85 -8.49 -0.06 -7.69
CA ILE A 85 -8.66 -0.41 -6.28
C ILE A 85 -8.75 -1.94 -6.16
N ILE A 86 -7.87 -2.54 -5.36
CA ILE A 86 -7.83 -3.98 -5.14
C ILE A 86 -8.35 -4.31 -3.74
N PRO A 87 -9.48 -5.02 -3.60
CA PRO A 87 -9.94 -5.50 -2.31
C PRO A 87 -9.06 -6.64 -1.80
N GLU A 88 -8.93 -6.74 -0.48
CA GLU A 88 -8.30 -7.85 0.26
C GLU A 88 -6.81 -8.11 -0.01
N GLY A 89 -6.16 -7.27 -0.83
CA GLY A 89 -4.72 -7.25 -1.03
C GLY A 89 -4.12 -8.58 -1.50
N GLY A 90 -3.15 -9.10 -0.74
CA GLY A 90 -2.29 -10.22 -1.14
C GLY A 90 -2.97 -11.56 -1.39
N SER A 91 -4.24 -11.72 -0.99
CA SER A 91 -5.01 -12.94 -1.27
C SER A 91 -5.75 -12.89 -2.62
N ASN A 92 -5.83 -11.72 -3.25
CA ASN A 92 -6.57 -11.53 -4.50
C ASN A 92 -5.74 -11.94 -5.71
N LYS A 93 -5.65 -13.25 -5.95
CA LYS A 93 -4.87 -13.84 -7.05
C LYS A 93 -5.28 -13.32 -8.42
N VAL A 94 -6.57 -13.04 -8.63
CA VAL A 94 -7.10 -12.51 -9.89
C VAL A 94 -6.56 -11.11 -10.14
N ALA A 95 -6.60 -10.23 -9.14
CA ALA A 95 -6.05 -8.88 -9.27
C ALA A 95 -4.54 -8.91 -9.51
N ILE A 96 -3.80 -9.78 -8.81
CA ILE A 96 -2.36 -9.96 -9.01
C ILE A 96 -2.04 -10.40 -10.44
N ASP A 97 -2.82 -11.34 -11.01
CA ASP A 97 -2.63 -11.84 -12.37
C ASP A 97 -2.88 -10.76 -13.43
N ILE A 98 -3.98 -10.01 -13.29
CA ILE A 98 -4.29 -8.86 -14.16
C ILE A 98 -3.16 -7.84 -14.13
N MET A 99 -2.66 -7.52 -12.93
CA MET A 99 -1.56 -6.57 -12.74
C MET A 99 -0.26 -7.07 -13.39
N THR A 100 0.06 -8.35 -13.20
CA THR A 100 1.25 -8.97 -13.78
C THR A 100 1.20 -8.93 -15.31
N THR A 101 0.05 -9.26 -15.89
CA THR A 101 -0.17 -9.21 -17.35
C THR A 101 -0.05 -7.78 -17.89
N LYS A 102 -0.60 -6.79 -17.16
CA LYS A 102 -0.48 -5.38 -17.54
C LYS A 102 0.96 -4.89 -17.52
N ILE A 103 1.72 -5.21 -16.48
CA ILE A 103 3.14 -4.85 -16.35
C ILE A 103 3.95 -5.50 -17.48
N GLN A 104 3.76 -6.80 -17.72
CA GLN A 104 4.43 -7.49 -18.84
C GLN A 104 4.15 -6.81 -20.18
N THR A 105 2.89 -6.43 -20.43
CA THR A 105 2.51 -5.73 -21.66
C THR A 105 3.15 -4.35 -21.80
N LEU A 106 3.37 -3.64 -20.70
CA LEU A 106 4.05 -2.33 -20.71
C LEU A 106 5.56 -2.49 -20.98
N VAL A 107 6.20 -3.47 -20.36
CA VAL A 107 7.63 -3.75 -20.53
C VAL A 107 7.93 -4.26 -21.94
N SER A 108 7.11 -5.18 -22.47
CA SER A 108 7.31 -5.74 -23.83
C SER A 108 7.02 -4.77 -24.98
N LYS A 109 6.48 -3.58 -24.69
CA LYS A 109 6.25 -2.52 -25.69
C LYS A 109 7.41 -1.53 -25.81
N GLN A 110 8.43 -1.64 -24.95
CA GLN A 110 9.73 -0.99 -25.15
C GLN A 110 10.61 -1.85 -26.05
#